data_AF-A0A971PUW2-F1
#
_entry.id   AF-A0A971PUW2-F1
#
_cell.length_a   1.000
_cell.length_b   1.000
_cell.length_c   1.000
_cell.angle_alpha   90.00
_cell.angle_beta   90.00
_cell.angle_gamma   90.00
#
_symmetry.space_group_name_H-M   'P 1'
#
loop_
_entity.id
_entity.type
_entity.pdbx_description
1 polymer ?
#
loop_
_entity_poly.entity_id
_entity_poly.type
_entity_poly.pdbx_seq_one_letter_code
_entity_poly.pdbx_strand_id
1 'polypeptide(L)'
;MIDAGPGLRGKSGRAATAGIDLTPGPEGPLTVEVECRTSPRARKGALHEITIEADWTVTTPHDLEAERVAAAFGGYTSCLTLVDETIPAFRESLALLTRRIRPALVRDGRGAWRPALEDRVVGCCTTARFRTVEKAARHLRSLPHLTAIHDVPGWQLGQVVDGAQRVWGAWEGMRRPSHELTRLVREVGGIAELWRSGIRPDQIVQMAAHVEVVEEPLPIAYFIGLAYGGADPEWVGQVIRHRPQADVAAWLANLEVDHTMGDAETWGRWLAYGLPRDDVLAMVASGVDPDLVEEVAGTIGWTRYKVARTLAEWTRVDTRPTAADFEVLARHRVMEVRFPSELIDEILDEVGQLVRDAIWEPVALTRTEVAVMFAVLGTRQGVLAAARAGVRGSEGLDRYVSERDSA
;
A
#
# COMPACT_ATOMS: atom_id res chain seq x y z
N MET A 1 -23.85 32.36 -29.48
CA MET A 1 -22.61 33.08 -29.15
C MET A 1 -22.87 33.80 -27.84
N ILE A 2 -22.54 33.15 -26.73
CA ILE A 2 -22.63 33.74 -25.40
C ILE A 2 -21.24 33.62 -24.79
N ASP A 3 -20.76 34.78 -24.38
CA ASP A 3 -19.48 35.09 -23.78
C ASP A 3 -19.22 34.23 -22.54
N ALA A 4 -18.10 33.51 -22.53
CA ALA A 4 -17.61 32.82 -21.35
C ALA A 4 -16.52 33.70 -20.71
N GLY A 5 -16.90 34.44 -19.67
CA GLY A 5 -15.97 35.19 -18.84
C GLY A 5 -14.91 34.29 -18.18
N PRO A 6 -13.80 34.88 -17.70
CA PRO A 6 -12.65 34.13 -17.19
C PRO A 6 -13.06 33.36 -15.92
N GLY A 7 -13.05 32.03 -16.05
CA GLY A 7 -13.35 31.10 -14.97
C GLY A 7 -12.36 31.27 -13.82
N LEU A 8 -12.89 31.65 -12.66
CA LEU A 8 -12.29 31.47 -11.35
C LEU A 8 -11.88 29.99 -11.21
N ARG A 9 -10.59 29.70 -11.43
CA ARG A 9 -10.00 28.39 -11.12
C ARG A 9 -9.93 28.27 -9.60
N GLY A 10 -10.82 27.44 -9.05
CA GLY A 10 -10.80 27.09 -7.64
C GLY A 10 -9.44 26.52 -7.27
N LYS A 11 -8.76 27.17 -6.32
CA LYS A 11 -7.62 26.62 -5.59
C LYS A 11 -8.12 25.39 -4.83
N SER A 12 -7.92 24.20 -5.38
CA SER A 12 -8.16 22.94 -4.68
C SER A 12 -7.26 22.90 -3.45
N GLY A 13 -7.86 22.67 -2.28
CA GLY A 13 -7.19 22.65 -0.99
C GLY A 13 -6.03 21.66 -0.97
N ARG A 14 -4.82 22.19 -1.16
CA ARG A 14 -3.57 21.52 -0.82
C ARG A 14 -3.58 21.32 0.69
N ALA A 15 -3.22 20.13 1.18
CA ALA A 15 -2.84 20.00 2.58
C ALA A 15 -1.74 21.02 2.82
N ALA A 16 -2.05 22.07 3.59
CA ALA A 16 -1.11 23.13 3.85
C ALA A 16 0.16 22.50 4.42
N THR A 17 1.32 22.90 3.89
CA THR A 17 2.65 22.72 4.52
C THR A 17 2.77 23.43 5.87
N ALA A 18 1.63 23.77 6.49
CA ALA A 18 1.50 24.41 7.78
C ALA A 18 2.20 23.55 8.84
N GLY A 19 3.35 24.01 9.31
CA GLY A 19 4.06 23.43 10.45
C GLY A 19 5.53 23.11 10.22
N ILE A 20 6.05 23.16 8.99
CA ILE A 20 7.49 22.99 8.76
C ILE A 20 8.13 24.35 8.53
N ASP A 21 8.72 24.89 9.60
CA ASP A 21 9.47 26.14 9.56
C ASP A 21 10.83 25.89 8.89
N LEU A 22 10.89 26.10 7.58
CA LEU A 22 12.14 26.10 6.81
C LEU A 22 12.50 27.53 6.46
N THR A 23 13.79 27.82 6.58
CA THR A 23 14.40 29.02 6.01
C THR A 23 14.82 28.77 4.55
N PRO A 24 14.98 29.81 3.72
CA PRO A 24 15.39 29.66 2.32
C PRO A 24 16.73 28.94 2.13
N GLY A 25 17.71 29.24 2.98
CA GLY A 25 18.99 28.55 3.10
C GLY A 25 19.05 27.69 4.38
N PRO A 26 19.97 26.73 4.49
CA PRO A 26 20.10 25.88 5.69
C PRO A 26 20.51 26.66 6.94
N GLU A 27 21.11 27.85 6.78
CA GLU A 27 21.58 28.73 7.87
C GLU A 27 20.75 30.03 7.97
N GLY A 28 19.62 30.12 7.26
CA GLY A 28 18.76 31.31 7.24
C GLY A 28 18.58 31.87 5.83
N PRO A 29 19.11 33.07 5.51
CA PRO A 29 18.91 33.71 4.22
C PRO A 29 19.55 32.93 3.06
N LEU A 30 19.03 33.16 1.86
CA LEU A 30 19.53 32.59 0.61
C LEU A 30 19.77 33.71 -0.41
N THR A 31 21.04 33.87 -0.80
CA THR A 31 21.43 34.79 -1.86
C THR A 31 21.55 34.06 -3.19
N VAL A 32 20.88 34.58 -4.23
CA VAL A 32 20.88 33.98 -5.57
C VAL A 32 21.01 35.05 -6.66
N GLU A 33 21.70 34.70 -7.74
CA GLU A 33 21.73 35.50 -8.95
C GLU A 33 20.52 35.14 -9.83
N VAL A 34 19.76 36.15 -10.24
CA VAL A 34 18.54 35.99 -11.05
C VAL A 34 18.61 36.86 -12.29
N GLU A 35 17.91 36.44 -13.35
CA GLU A 35 17.83 37.20 -14.58
C GLU A 35 16.54 38.04 -14.61
N CYS A 36 16.67 39.35 -14.75
CA CYS A 36 15.55 40.26 -14.94
C CYS A 36 15.29 40.58 -16.41
N ARG A 37 14.04 40.38 -16.84
CA ARG A 37 13.55 40.65 -18.18
C ARG A 37 12.44 41.69 -18.12
N THR A 38 12.51 42.65 -19.03
CA THR A 38 11.49 43.71 -19.22
C THR A 38 10.51 43.39 -20.35
N SER A 39 10.63 42.20 -20.96
CA SER A 39 9.69 41.69 -21.96
C SER A 39 9.54 40.17 -21.85
N PRO A 40 8.34 39.62 -21.99
CA PRO A 40 8.12 38.16 -21.96
C PRO A 40 8.74 37.45 -23.17
N ARG A 41 9.05 38.17 -24.24
CA ARG A 41 9.71 37.63 -25.45
C ARG A 41 11.24 37.71 -25.36
N ALA A 42 11.79 38.37 -24.33
CA ALA A 42 13.22 38.48 -24.18
C ALA A 42 13.83 37.11 -23.90
N ARG A 43 14.85 36.74 -24.68
CA ARG A 43 15.62 35.50 -24.48
C ARG A 43 16.70 35.62 -23.41
N LYS A 44 17.11 36.86 -23.11
CA LYS A 44 18.10 37.21 -22.09
C LYS A 44 17.70 38.50 -21.39
N GLY A 45 18.19 38.68 -20.18
CA GLY A 45 17.94 39.82 -19.31
C GLY A 45 19.22 40.28 -18.60
N ALA A 46 19.08 41.25 -17.70
CA ALA A 46 20.16 41.68 -16.83
C ALA A 46 20.24 40.74 -15.62
N LEU A 47 21.44 40.28 -15.28
CA LEU A 47 21.67 39.50 -14.06
C LEU A 47 21.88 40.44 -12.88
N HIS A 48 21.27 40.11 -11.75
CA HIS A 48 21.55 40.76 -10.47
C HIS A 48 21.33 39.80 -9.32
N GLU A 49 21.90 40.15 -8.18
CA GLU A 49 21.74 39.41 -6.94
C GLU A 49 20.45 39.81 -6.23
N ILE A 50 19.75 38.82 -5.68
CA ILE A 50 18.70 39.01 -4.69
C ILE A 50 19.01 38.20 -3.43
N THR A 51 18.48 38.63 -2.30
CA THR A 51 18.51 37.88 -1.04
C THR A 51 17.09 37.55 -0.62
N ILE A 52 16.80 36.27 -0.46
CA ILE A 52 15.59 35.78 0.20
C ILE A 52 15.94 35.65 1.68
N GLU A 53 15.40 36.55 2.50
CA GLU A 53 15.67 36.61 3.93
C GLU A 53 15.05 35.43 4.68
N ALA A 54 15.50 35.19 5.92
CA ALA A 54 15.02 34.06 6.72
C ALA A 54 13.49 34.10 6.99
N ASP A 55 12.89 35.29 6.99
CA ASP A 55 11.43 35.49 7.12
C ASP A 55 10.68 35.42 5.78
N TRP A 56 11.37 35.03 4.71
CA TRP A 56 10.88 34.96 3.33
C TRP A 56 10.58 36.31 2.67
N THR A 57 11.01 37.43 3.25
CA THR A 57 11.06 38.70 2.53
C THR A 57 12.20 38.69 1.51
N VAL A 58 12.12 39.57 0.49
CA VAL A 58 13.08 39.58 -0.61
C VAL A 58 13.70 40.96 -0.73
N THR A 59 15.03 41.00 -0.58
CA THR A 59 15.84 42.17 -0.86
C THR A 59 16.33 42.10 -2.30
N THR A 60 16.01 43.14 -3.09
CA THR A 60 16.37 43.25 -4.51
C THR A 60 16.81 44.69 -4.83
N PRO A 61 17.70 44.91 -5.82
CA PRO A 61 18.06 46.25 -6.25
C PRO A 61 16.93 47.04 -6.94
N HIS A 62 15.77 46.41 -7.16
CA HIS A 62 14.63 47.01 -7.86
C HIS A 62 13.58 47.57 -6.89
N ASP A 63 12.95 48.69 -7.26
CA ASP A 63 11.79 49.23 -6.56
C ASP A 63 10.53 48.42 -6.96
N LEU A 64 10.18 47.44 -6.12
CA LEU A 64 9.03 46.56 -6.36
C LEU A 64 7.69 47.29 -6.39
N GLU A 65 7.55 48.42 -5.67
CA GLU A 65 6.32 49.22 -5.73
C GLU A 65 6.21 49.93 -7.09
N ALA A 66 7.31 50.49 -7.58
CA ALA A 66 7.35 51.06 -8.93
C ALA A 66 7.09 49.99 -10.00
N GLU A 67 7.62 48.77 -9.85
CA GLU A 67 7.34 47.65 -10.75
C GLU A 67 5.86 47.24 -10.73
N ARG A 68 5.21 47.20 -9.55
CA ARG A 68 3.77 46.94 -9.42
C ARG A 68 2.94 47.98 -10.17
N VAL A 69 3.29 49.27 -10.04
CA VAL A 69 2.65 50.35 -10.81
C VAL A 69 2.85 50.13 -12.30
N ALA A 70 4.08 49.85 -12.75
CA ALA A 70 4.36 49.59 -14.17
C ALA A 70 3.57 48.38 -14.71
N ALA A 71 3.48 47.29 -13.95
CA ALA A 71 2.70 46.11 -14.29
C ALA A 71 1.20 46.42 -14.39
N ALA A 72 0.66 47.26 -13.52
CA ALA A 72 -0.74 47.71 -13.59
C ALA A 72 -1.06 48.50 -14.88
N PHE A 73 -0.06 49.16 -15.49
CA PHE A 73 -0.16 49.80 -16.80
C PHE A 73 0.20 48.87 -17.98
N GLY A 74 0.33 47.57 -17.76
CA GLY A 74 0.63 46.57 -18.80
C GLY A 74 2.12 46.35 -19.07
N GLY A 75 3.01 46.89 -18.23
CA GLY A 75 4.43 46.57 -18.25
C GLY A 75 4.70 45.11 -17.84
N TYR A 76 5.83 44.55 -18.28
CA TYR A 76 6.29 43.24 -17.84
C TYR A 76 7.53 43.38 -16.96
N THR A 77 7.45 42.87 -15.74
CA THR A 77 8.50 42.93 -14.73
C THR A 77 8.72 41.54 -14.13
N SER A 78 9.75 40.83 -14.60
CA SER A 78 9.98 39.46 -14.14
C SER A 78 10.39 39.39 -12.66
N CYS A 79 10.97 40.46 -12.09
CA CYS A 79 11.29 40.53 -10.65
C CYS A 79 10.04 40.55 -9.78
N LEU A 80 8.97 41.21 -10.23
CA LEU A 80 7.67 41.12 -9.59
C LEU A 80 7.12 39.68 -9.59
N THR A 81 7.14 38.98 -10.73
CA THR A 81 6.76 37.55 -10.80
C THR A 81 7.65 36.65 -9.93
N LEU A 82 8.94 36.99 -9.82
CA LEU A 82 9.86 36.25 -8.96
C LEU A 82 9.44 36.35 -7.49
N VAL A 83 9.16 37.57 -7.00
CA VAL A 83 8.82 37.83 -5.59
C VAL A 83 7.42 37.36 -5.25
N ASP A 84 6.43 37.68 -6.09
CA ASP A 84 5.01 37.44 -5.77
C ASP A 84 4.57 36.00 -6.07
N GLU A 85 5.26 35.27 -6.96
CA GLU A 85 4.84 33.91 -7.39
C GLU A 85 5.94 32.86 -7.24
N THR A 86 7.14 33.10 -7.79
CA THR A 86 8.19 32.06 -7.86
C THR A 86 8.81 31.72 -6.51
N ILE A 87 9.08 32.71 -5.66
CA ILE A 87 9.64 32.49 -4.32
C ILE A 87 8.64 31.79 -3.40
N PRO A 88 7.34 32.17 -3.37
CA PRO A 88 6.30 31.38 -2.72
C PRO A 88 6.22 29.93 -3.23
N ALA A 89 6.31 29.71 -4.55
CA ALA A 89 6.35 28.38 -5.13
C ALA A 89 7.56 27.56 -4.67
N PHE A 90 8.74 28.18 -4.62
CA PHE A 90 9.95 27.57 -4.08
C PHE A 90 9.79 27.22 -2.59
N ARG A 91 9.24 28.13 -1.78
CA ARG A 91 8.95 27.92 -0.36
C ARG A 91 8.12 26.67 -0.12
N GLU A 92 7.02 26.55 -0.86
CA GLU A 92 6.13 25.38 -0.78
C GLU A 92 6.82 24.09 -1.25
N SER A 93 7.70 24.18 -2.25
CA SER A 93 8.45 23.04 -2.80
C SER A 93 9.62 22.59 -1.91
N LEU A 94 10.16 23.48 -1.07
CA LEU A 94 11.40 23.23 -0.33
C LEU A 94 11.28 22.04 0.63
N ALA A 95 10.14 21.88 1.29
CA ALA A 95 9.90 20.74 2.17
C ALA A 95 9.96 19.40 1.41
N LEU A 96 9.51 19.37 0.16
CA LEU A 96 9.56 18.17 -0.69
C LEU A 96 11.00 17.90 -1.19
N LEU A 97 11.70 18.94 -1.63
CA LEU A 97 13.10 18.86 -2.09
C LEU A 97 14.04 18.38 -0.97
N THR A 98 13.82 18.85 0.26
CA THR A 98 14.58 18.48 1.46
C THR A 98 14.06 17.21 2.15
N ARG A 99 13.01 16.57 1.61
CA ARG A 99 12.36 15.36 2.18
C ARG A 99 11.88 15.55 3.62
N ARG A 100 11.51 16.78 3.97
CA ARG A 100 10.81 17.09 5.22
C ARG A 100 9.36 16.61 5.17
N ILE A 101 8.78 16.60 3.96
CA ILE A 101 7.56 15.86 3.63
C ILE A 101 7.85 14.73 2.65
N ARG A 102 7.05 13.66 2.74
CA ARG A 102 7.06 12.60 1.73
C ARG A 102 6.20 13.01 0.53
N PRO A 103 6.58 12.66 -0.70
CA PRO A 103 5.70 12.83 -1.87
C PRO A 103 4.42 12.01 -1.68
N ALA A 104 3.25 12.56 -2.01
CA ALA A 104 2.01 11.78 -1.94
C ALA A 104 1.93 10.82 -3.16
N LEU A 105 2.19 9.54 -2.91
CA LEU A 105 2.25 8.50 -3.93
C LEU A 105 1.30 7.37 -3.60
N VAL A 106 0.64 6.85 -4.63
CA VAL A 106 -0.25 5.69 -4.54
C VAL A 106 0.22 4.60 -5.49
N ARG A 107 0.06 3.35 -5.06
CA ARG A 107 0.28 2.18 -5.90
C ARG A 107 -1.06 1.77 -6.53
N ASP A 108 -1.07 1.53 -7.83
CA ASP A 108 -2.25 1.00 -8.51
C ASP A 108 -2.31 -0.53 -8.42
N GLY A 109 -3.49 -1.12 -8.63
CA GLY A 109 -3.69 -2.58 -8.55
C GLY A 109 -2.91 -3.40 -9.60
N ARG A 110 -2.19 -2.75 -10.53
CA ARG A 110 -1.24 -3.42 -11.45
C ARG A 110 0.22 -3.22 -11.01
N GLY A 111 0.43 -2.74 -9.79
CA GLY A 111 1.73 -2.56 -9.15
C GLY A 111 2.50 -1.30 -9.58
N ALA A 112 1.93 -0.40 -10.39
CA ALA A 112 2.61 0.82 -10.81
C ALA A 112 2.33 1.99 -9.86
N TRP A 113 3.30 2.88 -9.72
CA TRP A 113 3.24 4.05 -8.85
C TRP A 113 2.74 5.28 -9.59
N ARG A 114 1.92 6.09 -8.91
CA ARG A 114 1.34 7.32 -9.44
C ARG A 114 1.33 8.40 -8.35
N PRO A 115 1.39 9.68 -8.70
CA PRO A 115 1.04 10.75 -7.79
C PRO A 115 -0.40 10.57 -7.26
N ALA A 116 -0.62 10.99 -6.01
CA ALA A 116 -1.96 11.19 -5.47
C ALA A 116 -2.73 12.21 -6.32
N LEU A 117 -4.07 12.24 -6.20
CA LEU A 117 -4.91 12.99 -7.14
C LEU A 117 -4.62 14.50 -7.08
N GLU A 118 -4.40 15.01 -5.87
CA GLU A 118 -4.06 16.40 -5.54
C GLU A 118 -2.72 16.87 -6.12
N ASP A 119 -1.78 15.95 -6.34
CA ASP A 119 -0.45 16.24 -6.89
C ASP A 119 -0.38 15.98 -8.41
N ARG A 120 -1.50 15.68 -9.07
CA ARG A 120 -1.53 15.46 -10.53
C ARG A 120 -1.73 16.77 -11.27
N VAL A 121 -0.87 17.00 -12.25
CA VAL A 121 -0.93 18.17 -13.13
C VAL A 121 -1.26 17.75 -14.56
N VAL A 122 -2.21 18.46 -15.18
CA VAL A 122 -2.60 18.29 -16.59
C VAL A 122 -1.42 18.66 -17.49
N GLY A 123 -1.13 17.83 -18.48
CA GLY A 123 0.04 18.02 -19.36
C GLY A 123 1.39 17.59 -18.74
N CYS A 124 1.42 17.15 -17.48
CA CYS A 124 2.61 16.66 -16.82
C CYS A 124 2.50 15.17 -16.45
N CYS A 125 1.58 14.80 -15.54
CA CYS A 125 1.61 13.48 -14.90
C CYS A 125 0.25 12.84 -14.62
N THR A 126 -0.85 13.42 -15.11
CA THR A 126 -2.21 12.89 -14.91
C THR A 126 -2.33 11.42 -15.33
N THR A 127 -1.70 11.04 -16.45
CA THR A 127 -1.69 9.67 -17.00
C THR A 127 -0.39 8.93 -16.75
N ALA A 128 0.59 9.57 -16.09
CA ALA A 128 1.90 8.97 -15.87
C ALA A 128 1.81 7.77 -14.92
N ARG A 129 2.56 6.71 -15.24
CA ARG A 129 2.70 5.51 -14.43
C ARG A 129 4.18 5.16 -14.31
N PHE A 130 4.65 5.01 -13.09
CA PHE A 130 6.05 4.76 -12.79
C PHE A 130 6.23 3.33 -12.30
N ARG A 131 7.28 2.66 -12.78
CA ARG A 131 7.58 1.28 -12.35
C ARG A 131 8.03 1.19 -10.89
N THR A 132 8.60 2.26 -10.35
CA THR A 132 9.16 2.29 -8.99
C THR A 132 8.72 3.57 -8.27
N VAL A 133 8.62 3.48 -6.94
CA VAL A 133 8.32 4.62 -6.07
C VAL A 133 9.39 5.70 -6.21
N GLU A 134 10.68 5.32 -6.36
CA GLU A 134 11.78 6.24 -6.61
C GLU A 134 11.51 7.15 -7.82
N LYS A 135 11.10 6.56 -8.95
CA LYS A 135 10.89 7.32 -10.19
C LYS A 135 9.72 8.28 -10.05
N ALA A 136 8.66 7.89 -9.34
CA ALA A 136 7.52 8.74 -9.06
C ALA A 136 7.89 9.89 -8.11
N ALA A 137 8.61 9.59 -7.02
CA ALA A 137 9.09 10.56 -6.04
C ALA A 137 10.03 11.59 -6.69
N ARG A 138 10.96 11.13 -7.53
CA ARG A 138 11.87 12.00 -8.29
C ARG A 138 11.10 12.88 -9.28
N HIS A 139 10.06 12.36 -9.91
CA HIS A 139 9.21 13.14 -10.80
C HIS A 139 8.53 14.30 -10.06
N LEU A 140 7.95 14.06 -8.88
CA LEU A 140 7.29 15.11 -8.08
C LEU A 140 8.27 16.18 -7.58
N ARG A 141 9.55 15.84 -7.39
CA ARG A 141 10.61 16.81 -7.08
C ARG A 141 11.22 17.50 -8.30
N SER A 142 10.89 17.06 -9.51
CA SER A 142 11.56 17.57 -10.71
C SER A 142 11.10 18.99 -11.04
N LEU A 143 12.03 19.83 -11.50
CA LEU A 143 11.72 21.20 -11.89
C LEU A 143 10.51 21.28 -12.84
N PRO A 144 10.38 20.47 -13.91
CA PRO A 144 9.21 20.52 -14.79
C PRO A 144 7.87 20.25 -14.08
N HIS A 145 7.87 19.40 -13.05
CA HIS A 145 6.67 19.15 -12.26
C HIS A 145 6.36 20.33 -11.34
N LEU A 146 7.37 20.83 -10.62
CA LEU A 146 7.22 21.96 -9.70
C LEU A 146 6.76 23.23 -10.44
N THR A 147 7.27 23.48 -11.65
CA THR A 147 6.82 24.60 -12.47
C THR A 147 5.37 24.45 -12.90
N ALA A 148 4.95 23.23 -13.23
CA ALA A 148 3.61 22.97 -13.72
C ALA A 148 2.57 23.01 -12.58
N ILE A 149 2.91 22.51 -11.38
CA ILE A 149 1.99 22.50 -10.23
C ILE A 149 1.79 23.89 -9.63
N HIS A 150 2.81 24.76 -9.71
CA HIS A 150 2.75 26.13 -9.21
C HIS A 150 2.39 27.16 -10.29
N ASP A 151 2.35 26.77 -11.57
CA ASP A 151 2.11 27.65 -12.71
C ASP A 151 3.11 28.83 -12.80
N VAL A 152 4.40 28.56 -12.57
CA VAL A 152 5.47 29.58 -12.55
C VAL A 152 6.48 29.41 -13.68
N PRO A 153 7.18 30.48 -14.12
CA PRO A 153 8.19 30.38 -15.17
C PRO A 153 9.37 29.48 -14.78
N GLY A 154 9.58 28.40 -15.53
CA GLY A 154 10.56 27.39 -15.16
C GLY A 154 12.02 27.82 -15.15
N TRP A 155 12.37 28.85 -15.93
CA TRP A 155 13.71 29.42 -15.88
C TRP A 155 13.95 30.19 -14.57
N GLN A 156 12.94 30.88 -14.01
CA GLN A 156 13.07 31.59 -12.72
C GLN A 156 13.13 30.60 -11.56
N LEU A 157 12.21 29.63 -11.53
CA LEU A 157 12.24 28.60 -10.50
C LEU A 157 13.54 27.80 -10.57
N GLY A 158 14.06 27.52 -11.77
CA GLY A 158 15.36 26.89 -11.97
C GLY A 158 16.50 27.67 -11.33
N GLN A 159 16.58 28.98 -11.54
CA GLN A 159 17.60 29.83 -10.91
C GLN A 159 17.57 29.77 -9.38
N VAL A 160 16.38 29.84 -8.78
CA VAL A 160 16.22 29.78 -7.33
C VAL A 160 16.58 28.39 -6.80
N VAL A 161 16.10 27.32 -7.44
CA VAL A 161 16.38 25.93 -7.05
C VAL A 161 17.86 25.60 -7.18
N ASP A 162 18.52 26.02 -8.26
CA ASP A 162 19.95 25.82 -8.47
C ASP A 162 20.78 26.61 -7.45
N GLY A 163 20.36 27.85 -7.18
CA GLY A 163 20.94 28.69 -6.14
C GLY A 163 20.86 28.03 -4.76
N ALA A 164 19.68 27.55 -4.39
CA ALA A 164 19.46 26.80 -3.16
C ALA A 164 20.28 25.50 -3.11
N GLN A 165 20.40 24.77 -4.23
CA GLN A 165 21.17 23.52 -4.29
C GLN A 165 22.66 23.74 -3.95
N ARG A 166 23.21 24.93 -4.20
CA ARG A 166 24.60 25.26 -3.83
C ARG A 166 24.83 25.32 -2.32
N VAL A 167 23.83 25.77 -1.56
CA VAL A 167 23.93 25.87 -0.09
C VAL A 167 23.40 24.64 0.64
N TRP A 168 22.32 24.03 0.13
CA TRP A 168 21.72 22.82 0.69
C TRP A 168 22.48 21.53 0.31
N GLY A 169 23.24 21.58 -0.79
CA GLY A 169 23.81 20.41 -1.44
C GLY A 169 22.88 19.80 -2.49
N ALA A 170 23.37 18.78 -3.21
CA ALA A 170 22.61 18.13 -4.26
C ALA A 170 21.31 17.49 -3.73
N TRP A 171 20.16 17.80 -4.34
CA TRP A 171 18.86 17.29 -3.88
C TRP A 171 18.74 15.77 -3.90
N GLU A 172 19.37 15.11 -4.87
CA GLU A 172 19.39 13.64 -4.93
C GLU A 172 20.58 13.02 -4.19
N GLY A 173 21.50 13.85 -3.70
CA GLY A 173 22.62 13.42 -2.87
C GLY A 173 22.15 13.02 -1.47
N MET A 174 22.67 11.91 -0.98
CA MET A 174 22.59 11.55 0.44
C MET A 174 23.99 11.60 1.03
N ARG A 175 24.09 12.05 2.29
CA ARG A 175 25.29 11.83 3.10
C ARG A 175 25.52 10.32 3.28
N ARG A 176 26.78 9.93 3.42
CA ARG A 176 27.13 8.52 3.65
C ARG A 176 26.38 8.00 4.89
N PRO A 177 25.59 6.92 4.77
CA PRO A 177 24.84 6.37 5.90
C PRO A 177 25.80 5.80 6.95
N SER A 178 25.35 5.80 8.22
CA SER A 178 26.09 5.13 9.28
C SER A 178 26.07 3.62 9.08
N HIS A 179 27.03 2.93 9.70
CA HIS A 179 27.10 1.48 9.65
C HIS A 179 25.90 0.81 10.33
N GLU A 180 25.41 1.39 11.43
CA GLU A 180 24.21 0.95 12.14
C GLU A 180 22.97 0.99 11.23
N LEU A 181 22.75 2.10 10.53
CA LEU A 181 21.65 2.24 9.59
C LEU A 181 21.75 1.20 8.45
N THR A 182 22.96 0.94 7.96
CA THR A 182 23.22 -0.03 6.90
C THR A 182 22.86 -1.46 7.30
N ARG A 183 22.91 -1.79 8.60
CA ARG A 183 22.49 -3.11 9.09
C ARG A 183 20.98 -3.30 9.15
N LEU A 184 20.19 -2.22 9.13
CA LEU A 184 18.73 -2.31 9.17
C LEU A 184 18.12 -2.66 7.82
N VAL A 185 18.84 -2.41 6.71
CA VAL A 185 18.32 -2.58 5.35
C VAL A 185 19.06 -3.72 4.65
N ARG A 186 18.32 -4.69 4.13
CA ARG A 186 18.84 -5.92 3.52
C ARG A 186 19.60 -5.68 2.23
N GLU A 187 19.06 -4.86 1.34
CA GLU A 187 19.59 -4.66 0.00
C GLU A 187 20.79 -3.70 -0.01
N VAL A 188 21.82 -4.06 -0.77
CA VAL A 188 22.99 -3.19 -0.99
C VAL A 188 22.55 -1.91 -1.70
N GLY A 189 22.83 -0.76 -1.10
CA GLY A 189 22.40 0.55 -1.60
C GLY A 189 20.92 0.88 -1.32
N GLY A 190 20.21 0.03 -0.57
CA GLY A 190 18.79 0.21 -0.29
C GLY A 190 18.47 1.49 0.46
N ILE A 191 19.35 1.96 1.35
CA ILE A 191 19.18 3.25 2.02
C ILE A 191 19.13 4.41 1.00
N ALA A 192 19.99 4.38 -0.03
CA ALA A 192 19.98 5.40 -1.08
C ALA A 192 18.71 5.34 -1.93
N GLU A 193 18.17 4.14 -2.15
CA GLU A 193 16.87 3.97 -2.80
C GLU A 193 15.71 4.48 -1.94
N LEU A 194 15.70 4.19 -0.64
CA LEU A 194 14.70 4.70 0.31
C LEU A 194 14.73 6.24 0.37
N TRP A 195 15.91 6.84 0.41
CA TRP A 195 16.06 8.30 0.32
C TRP A 195 15.54 8.89 -0.97
N ARG A 196 15.90 8.34 -2.13
CA ARG A 196 15.35 8.80 -3.41
C ARG A 196 13.83 8.57 -3.48
N SER A 197 13.32 7.61 -2.72
CA SER A 197 11.88 7.38 -2.53
C SER A 197 11.24 8.31 -1.50
N GLY A 198 11.99 9.22 -0.87
CA GLY A 198 11.48 10.21 0.09
C GLY A 198 11.49 9.75 1.55
N ILE A 199 12.06 8.58 1.87
CA ILE A 199 12.15 8.05 3.24
C ILE A 199 13.51 8.44 3.82
N ARG A 200 13.51 9.19 4.93
CA ARG A 200 14.74 9.66 5.58
C ARG A 200 15.38 8.61 6.50
N PRO A 201 16.70 8.71 6.75
CA PRO A 201 17.40 7.85 7.71
C PRO A 201 16.74 7.68 9.08
N ASP A 202 16.25 8.77 9.69
CA ASP A 202 15.57 8.73 10.98
C ASP A 202 14.24 7.96 10.92
N GLN A 203 13.53 8.07 9.79
CA GLN A 203 12.30 7.30 9.57
C GLN A 203 12.58 5.82 9.38
N ILE A 204 13.70 5.43 8.76
CA ILE A 204 14.11 4.01 8.64
C ILE A 204 14.28 3.41 10.04
N VAL A 205 14.94 4.12 10.96
CA VAL A 205 15.13 3.67 12.34
C VAL A 205 13.78 3.55 13.07
N GLN A 206 12.91 4.55 12.95
CA GLN A 206 11.56 4.52 13.54
C GLN A 206 10.73 3.36 13.02
N MET A 207 10.73 3.13 11.69
CA MET A 207 10.01 2.04 11.05
C MET A 207 10.53 0.66 11.49
N ALA A 208 11.85 0.51 11.60
CA ALA A 208 12.46 -0.75 12.05
C ALA A 208 12.13 -1.06 13.53
N ALA A 209 11.99 -0.04 14.38
CA ALA A 209 11.66 -0.23 15.79
C ALA A 209 10.29 -0.91 16.03
N HIS A 210 9.34 -0.76 15.11
CA HIS A 210 8.04 -1.45 15.21
C HIS A 210 8.15 -2.98 15.10
N VAL A 211 9.24 -3.49 14.52
CA VAL A 211 9.46 -4.92 14.28
C VAL A 211 10.80 -5.37 14.88
N GLU A 212 11.16 -4.83 16.05
CA GLU A 212 12.44 -5.10 16.75
C GLU A 212 12.73 -6.58 17.00
N VAL A 213 11.69 -7.42 17.04
CA VAL A 213 11.79 -8.87 17.18
C VAL A 213 12.40 -9.56 15.95
N VAL A 214 12.49 -8.88 14.82
CA VAL A 214 13.11 -9.37 13.59
C VAL A 214 14.60 -9.05 13.61
N GLU A 215 15.43 -10.06 13.82
CA GLU A 215 16.89 -9.90 13.96
C GLU A 215 17.61 -9.68 12.62
N GLU A 216 17.03 -10.13 11.51
CA GLU A 216 17.61 -9.99 10.18
C GLU A 216 17.33 -8.61 9.55
N PRO A 217 18.20 -8.12 8.65
CA PRO A 217 17.94 -6.87 7.93
C PRO A 217 16.62 -6.90 7.16
N LEU A 218 15.86 -5.80 7.25
CA LEU A 218 14.56 -5.65 6.63
C LEU A 218 14.70 -5.28 5.14
N PRO A 219 13.89 -5.87 4.24
CA PRO A 219 13.92 -5.50 2.83
C PRO A 219 13.37 -4.10 2.61
N ILE A 220 13.83 -3.41 1.55
CA ILE A 220 13.31 -2.11 1.10
C ILE A 220 11.77 -2.13 1.00
N ALA A 221 11.20 -3.26 0.56
CA ALA A 221 9.76 -3.44 0.42
C ALA A 221 8.99 -3.21 1.72
N TYR A 222 9.56 -3.54 2.89
CA TYR A 222 8.95 -3.26 4.20
C TYR A 222 8.79 -1.75 4.42
N PHE A 223 9.89 -1.00 4.26
CA PHE A 223 9.88 0.45 4.48
C PHE A 223 9.01 1.18 3.47
N ILE A 224 9.01 0.77 2.20
CA ILE A 224 8.10 1.33 1.19
C ILE A 224 6.64 1.03 1.54
N GLY A 225 6.33 -0.21 1.91
CA GLY A 225 4.99 -0.62 2.32
C GLY A 225 4.48 0.19 3.50
N LEU A 226 5.27 0.31 4.56
CA LEU A 226 4.87 1.08 5.73
C LEU A 226 4.77 2.58 5.45
N ALA A 227 5.59 3.09 4.52
CA ALA A 227 5.57 4.50 4.17
C ALA A 227 4.38 4.92 3.29
N TYR A 228 3.92 4.03 2.40
CA TYR A 228 2.99 4.36 1.32
C TYR A 228 1.76 3.45 1.21
N GLY A 229 1.78 2.28 1.85
CA GLY A 229 0.72 1.26 1.79
C GLY A 229 -0.39 1.44 2.82
N GLY A 230 -0.22 2.32 3.81
CA GLY A 230 -1.26 2.64 4.79
C GLY A 230 -1.44 1.60 5.90
N ALA A 231 -0.58 0.58 5.99
CA ALA A 231 -0.58 -0.37 7.09
C ALA A 231 -0.28 0.34 8.43
N ASP A 232 -1.00 -0.05 9.48
CA ASP A 232 -0.73 0.41 10.85
C ASP A 232 0.56 -0.23 11.39
N PRO A 233 1.61 0.57 11.71
CA PRO A 233 2.86 0.05 12.25
C PRO A 233 2.70 -0.72 13.57
N GLU A 234 1.75 -0.34 14.43
CA GLU A 234 1.53 -1.03 15.70
C GLU A 234 0.92 -2.42 15.47
N TRP A 235 -0.07 -2.51 14.59
CA TRP A 235 -0.65 -3.78 14.17
C TRP A 235 0.41 -4.70 13.53
N VAL A 236 1.24 -4.19 12.61
CA VAL A 236 2.34 -4.98 12.00
C VAL A 236 3.28 -5.52 13.10
N GLY A 237 3.64 -4.67 14.06
CA GLY A 237 4.49 -5.05 15.19
C GLY A 237 3.86 -6.10 16.12
N GLN A 238 2.53 -6.12 16.27
CA GLN A 238 1.83 -7.16 17.04
C GLN A 238 1.83 -8.50 16.31
N VAL A 239 1.46 -8.51 15.02
CA VAL A 239 1.36 -9.74 14.21
C VAL A 239 2.74 -10.40 14.05
N ILE A 240 3.79 -9.62 13.80
CA ILE A 240 5.11 -10.16 13.47
C ILE A 240 5.76 -10.95 14.62
N ARG A 241 5.35 -10.71 15.88
CA ARG A 241 5.87 -11.44 17.06
C ARG A 241 5.63 -12.95 16.97
N HIS A 242 4.57 -13.35 16.28
CA HIS A 242 4.23 -14.76 16.08
C HIS A 242 5.10 -15.42 14.99
N ARG A 243 5.70 -14.62 14.10
CA ARG A 243 6.59 -15.11 13.04
C ARG A 243 7.62 -14.05 12.65
N PRO A 244 8.71 -13.90 13.43
CA PRO A 244 9.69 -12.81 13.28
C PRO A 244 10.61 -13.04 12.06
N GLN A 245 10.08 -12.79 10.86
CA GLN A 245 10.78 -12.91 9.58
C GLN A 245 10.62 -11.62 8.79
N ALA A 246 11.71 -11.08 8.25
CA ALA A 246 11.68 -9.79 7.56
C ALA A 246 10.83 -9.83 6.29
N ASP A 247 10.77 -10.96 5.58
CA ASP A 247 9.89 -11.10 4.41
C ASP A 247 8.40 -11.13 4.80
N VAL A 248 8.07 -11.61 6.00
CA VAL A 248 6.70 -11.56 6.54
C VAL A 248 6.36 -10.14 6.95
N ALA A 249 7.27 -9.43 7.63
CA ALA A 249 7.09 -8.02 7.96
C ALA A 249 6.84 -7.18 6.70
N ALA A 250 7.64 -7.42 5.65
CA ALA A 250 7.48 -6.74 4.37
C ALA A 250 6.14 -7.02 3.71
N TRP A 251 5.67 -8.27 3.75
CA TRP A 251 4.36 -8.63 3.25
C TRP A 251 3.25 -7.92 4.03
N LEU A 252 3.27 -7.98 5.36
CA LEU A 252 2.29 -7.31 6.24
C LEU A 252 2.21 -5.80 5.97
N ALA A 253 3.36 -5.14 5.83
CA ALA A 253 3.43 -3.71 5.54
C ALA A 253 2.87 -3.33 4.16
N ASN A 254 2.71 -4.29 3.23
CA ASN A 254 2.17 -4.07 1.89
C ASN A 254 0.76 -4.66 1.71
N LEU A 255 0.13 -5.17 2.77
CA LEU A 255 -1.21 -5.69 2.67
C LEU A 255 -2.23 -4.55 2.52
N GLU A 256 -3.06 -4.66 1.49
CA GLU A 256 -4.28 -3.88 1.36
C GLU A 256 -5.40 -4.60 2.14
N VAL A 257 -5.33 -4.59 3.47
CA VAL A 257 -6.42 -5.16 4.30
C VAL A 257 -7.33 -4.04 4.77
N ASP A 258 -8.63 -4.30 4.72
CA ASP A 258 -9.57 -3.57 5.57
C ASP A 258 -9.22 -3.87 7.03
N HIS A 259 -9.08 -2.84 7.85
CA HIS A 259 -8.74 -2.95 9.28
C HIS A 259 -9.85 -3.65 10.09
N THR A 260 -10.96 -4.02 9.44
CA THR A 260 -12.02 -4.86 9.97
C THR A 260 -11.79 -6.36 9.79
N MET A 261 -10.79 -6.80 9.02
CA MET A 261 -10.52 -8.23 8.80
C MET A 261 -9.64 -8.82 9.92
N GLY A 262 -10.29 -9.19 11.03
CA GLY A 262 -9.67 -9.92 12.14
C GLY A 262 -8.69 -9.09 12.97
N ASP A 263 -8.46 -9.50 14.22
CA ASP A 263 -7.48 -8.85 15.10
C ASP A 263 -6.05 -9.36 14.85
N ALA A 264 -5.06 -8.61 15.35
CA ALA A 264 -3.65 -8.95 15.18
C ALA A 264 -3.29 -10.35 15.72
N GLU A 265 -3.98 -10.80 16.77
CA GLU A 265 -3.75 -12.10 17.38
C GLU A 265 -4.16 -13.24 16.43
N THR A 266 -5.33 -13.12 15.81
CA THR A 266 -5.83 -14.09 14.81
C THR A 266 -4.85 -14.26 13.66
N TRP A 267 -4.37 -13.15 13.10
CA TRP A 267 -3.34 -13.16 12.05
C TRP A 267 -2.04 -13.82 12.51
N GLY A 268 -1.59 -13.44 13.70
CA GLY A 268 -0.37 -13.97 14.31
C GLY A 268 -0.42 -15.48 14.47
N ARG A 269 -1.51 -16.02 15.04
CA ARG A 269 -1.70 -17.46 15.23
C ARG A 269 -1.71 -18.24 13.92
N TRP A 270 -2.37 -17.73 12.87
CA TRP A 270 -2.33 -18.36 11.55
C TRP A 270 -0.92 -18.40 10.95
N LEU A 271 -0.13 -17.33 11.11
CA LEU A 271 1.26 -17.30 10.68
C LEU A 271 2.17 -18.24 11.48
N ALA A 272 1.92 -18.38 12.78
CA ALA A 272 2.66 -19.28 13.66
C ALA A 272 2.54 -20.74 13.23
N TYR A 273 1.41 -21.13 12.61
CA TYR A 273 1.24 -22.49 12.09
C TYR A 273 2.13 -22.81 10.88
N GLY A 274 2.79 -21.85 10.23
CA GLY A 274 3.64 -22.16 9.08
C GLY A 274 2.97 -22.02 7.72
N LEU A 275 1.77 -21.45 7.66
CA LEU A 275 0.99 -21.40 6.43
C LEU A 275 1.60 -20.44 5.39
N PRO A 276 1.43 -20.74 4.09
CA PRO A 276 1.62 -19.76 3.02
C PRO A 276 0.76 -18.51 3.24
N ARG A 277 1.23 -17.36 2.74
CA ARG A 277 0.57 -16.05 2.91
C ARG A 277 -0.86 -16.02 2.37
N ASP A 278 -1.07 -16.63 1.20
CA ASP A 278 -2.38 -16.70 0.57
C ASP A 278 -3.37 -17.55 1.40
N ASP A 279 -2.85 -18.56 2.10
CA ASP A 279 -3.66 -19.36 3.03
C ASP A 279 -4.05 -18.56 4.27
N VAL A 280 -3.10 -17.83 4.88
CA VAL A 280 -3.40 -16.94 6.01
C VAL A 280 -4.48 -15.93 5.62
N LEU A 281 -4.35 -15.31 4.44
CA LEU A 281 -5.35 -14.37 3.92
C LEU A 281 -6.73 -15.02 3.78
N ALA A 282 -6.81 -16.20 3.18
CA ALA A 282 -8.07 -16.91 3.00
C ALA A 282 -8.73 -17.27 4.35
N MET A 283 -7.94 -17.74 5.32
CA MET A 283 -8.42 -18.11 6.65
C MET A 283 -8.99 -16.91 7.40
N VAL A 284 -8.26 -15.78 7.41
CA VAL A 284 -8.71 -14.56 8.09
C VAL A 284 -9.93 -13.96 7.39
N ALA A 285 -9.92 -13.86 6.05
CA ALA A 285 -11.05 -13.33 5.28
C ALA A 285 -12.33 -14.14 5.49
N SER A 286 -12.19 -15.45 5.70
CA SER A 286 -13.31 -16.35 5.97
C SER A 286 -13.73 -16.34 7.45
N GLY A 287 -12.99 -15.68 8.33
CA GLY A 287 -13.26 -15.64 9.76
C GLY A 287 -13.14 -17.02 10.42
N VAL A 288 -12.24 -17.88 9.93
CA VAL A 288 -11.99 -19.18 10.56
C VAL A 288 -11.13 -18.98 11.80
N ASP A 289 -11.60 -19.52 12.93
CA ASP A 289 -10.94 -19.42 14.22
C ASP A 289 -9.70 -20.34 14.27
N PRO A 290 -8.50 -19.82 14.61
CA PRO A 290 -7.31 -20.64 14.84
C PRO A 290 -7.49 -21.71 15.93
N ASP A 291 -8.41 -21.55 16.90
CA ASP A 291 -8.68 -22.55 17.95
C ASP A 291 -9.14 -23.89 17.38
N LEU A 292 -9.80 -23.88 16.22
CA LEU A 292 -10.23 -25.10 15.53
C LEU A 292 -9.04 -25.99 15.16
N VAL A 293 -7.85 -25.42 14.94
CA VAL A 293 -6.63 -26.19 14.68
C VAL A 293 -6.24 -27.02 15.90
N GLU A 294 -6.30 -26.43 17.09
CA GLU A 294 -5.96 -27.11 18.34
C GLU A 294 -6.99 -28.18 18.69
N GLU A 295 -8.28 -27.87 18.52
CA GLU A 295 -9.38 -28.80 18.72
C GLU A 295 -9.22 -30.03 17.82
N VAL A 296 -9.11 -29.83 16.50
CA VAL A 296 -8.98 -30.92 15.55
C VAL A 296 -7.70 -31.72 15.79
N ALA A 297 -6.54 -31.05 15.96
CA ALA A 297 -5.26 -31.73 16.18
C ALA A 297 -5.28 -32.58 17.46
N GLY A 298 -5.88 -32.09 18.54
CA GLY A 298 -6.04 -32.82 19.79
C GLY A 298 -6.92 -34.07 19.65
N THR A 299 -7.96 -33.97 18.83
CA THR A 299 -8.93 -35.06 18.64
C THR A 299 -8.40 -36.18 17.73
N ILE A 300 -7.84 -35.85 16.56
CA ILE A 300 -7.45 -36.85 15.55
C ILE A 300 -5.96 -37.20 15.54
N GLY A 301 -5.16 -36.53 16.38
CA GLY A 301 -3.71 -36.76 16.51
C GLY A 301 -2.88 -36.27 15.32
N TRP A 302 -3.45 -35.44 14.44
CA TRP A 302 -2.70 -34.81 13.35
C TRP A 302 -1.83 -33.67 13.87
N THR A 303 -0.76 -33.34 13.14
CA THR A 303 0.05 -32.16 13.48
C THR A 303 -0.74 -30.88 13.21
N ARG A 304 -0.55 -29.87 14.05
CA ARG A 304 -1.18 -28.54 13.89
C ARG A 304 -1.01 -27.95 12.49
N TYR A 305 0.21 -28.01 11.95
CA TYR A 305 0.49 -27.57 10.58
C TYR A 305 -0.37 -28.29 9.53
N LYS A 306 -0.52 -29.62 9.66
CA LYS A 306 -1.32 -30.41 8.73
C LYS A 306 -2.79 -30.01 8.80
N VAL A 307 -3.34 -29.89 10.01
CA VAL A 307 -4.72 -29.45 10.22
C VAL A 307 -4.94 -28.05 9.65
N ALA A 308 -4.07 -27.09 9.98
CA ALA A 308 -4.15 -25.72 9.47
C ALA A 308 -4.11 -25.68 7.93
N ARG A 309 -3.22 -26.46 7.30
CA ARG A 309 -3.12 -26.54 5.85
C ARG A 309 -4.39 -27.15 5.22
N THR A 310 -4.91 -28.22 5.80
CA THR A 310 -6.14 -28.85 5.32
C THR A 310 -7.33 -27.90 5.50
N LEU A 311 -7.47 -27.21 6.63
CA LEU A 311 -8.49 -26.18 6.83
C LEU A 311 -8.42 -25.07 5.77
N ALA A 312 -7.21 -24.65 5.39
CA ALA A 312 -7.04 -23.68 4.31
C ALA A 312 -7.48 -24.24 2.94
N GLU A 313 -7.20 -25.52 2.64
CA GLU A 313 -7.71 -26.21 1.45
C GLU A 313 -9.25 -26.24 1.40
N TRP A 314 -9.92 -26.55 2.52
CA TRP A 314 -11.39 -26.49 2.61
C TRP A 314 -11.92 -25.05 2.47
N THR A 315 -11.25 -24.08 3.08
CA THR A 315 -11.64 -22.67 3.01
C THR A 315 -11.58 -22.14 1.58
N ARG A 316 -10.59 -22.55 0.77
CA ARG A 316 -10.48 -22.18 -0.65
C ARG A 316 -11.64 -22.64 -1.52
N VAL A 317 -12.37 -23.67 -1.11
CA VAL A 317 -13.57 -24.17 -1.82
C VAL A 317 -14.86 -23.73 -1.13
N ASP A 318 -14.79 -22.68 -0.29
CA ASP A 318 -15.90 -22.09 0.45
C ASP A 318 -16.62 -23.10 1.35
N THR A 319 -15.85 -23.93 2.05
CA THR A 319 -16.36 -24.91 3.02
C THR A 319 -15.72 -24.72 4.39
N ARG A 320 -16.47 -25.07 5.43
CA ARG A 320 -16.11 -24.85 6.84
C ARG A 320 -16.35 -26.12 7.66
N PRO A 321 -15.49 -27.14 7.52
CA PRO A 321 -15.59 -28.35 8.31
C PRO A 321 -15.42 -28.06 9.81
N THR A 322 -16.21 -28.75 10.62
CA THR A 322 -16.13 -28.75 12.08
C THR A 322 -15.16 -29.84 12.56
N ALA A 323 -14.84 -29.87 13.87
CA ALA A 323 -14.01 -30.95 14.42
C ALA A 323 -14.62 -32.34 14.22
N ALA A 324 -15.95 -32.48 14.32
CA ALA A 324 -16.67 -33.72 14.05
C ALA A 324 -16.51 -34.19 12.59
N ASP A 325 -16.46 -33.26 11.64
CA ASP A 325 -16.21 -33.61 10.23
C ASP A 325 -14.79 -34.17 10.05
N PHE A 326 -13.80 -33.57 10.71
CA PHE A 326 -12.43 -34.08 10.69
C PHE A 326 -12.28 -35.45 11.35
N GLU A 327 -13.02 -35.75 12.41
CA GLU A 327 -13.04 -37.09 13.01
C GLU A 327 -13.53 -38.14 12.02
N VAL A 328 -14.58 -37.83 11.26
CA VAL A 328 -15.13 -38.74 10.25
C VAL A 328 -14.15 -38.92 9.10
N LEU A 329 -13.54 -37.84 8.62
CA LEU A 329 -12.48 -37.90 7.61
C LEU A 329 -11.31 -38.77 8.08
N ALA A 330 -10.86 -38.60 9.32
CA ALA A 330 -9.77 -39.39 9.90
C ALA A 330 -10.13 -40.87 10.04
N ARG A 331 -11.34 -41.20 10.51
CA ARG A 331 -11.84 -42.58 10.63
C ARG A 331 -11.90 -43.30 9.28
N HIS A 332 -12.34 -42.61 8.24
CA HIS A 332 -12.37 -43.14 6.86
C HIS A 332 -11.05 -42.94 6.11
N ARG A 333 -9.95 -42.57 6.79
CA ARG A 333 -8.60 -42.43 6.24
C ARG A 333 -8.51 -41.46 5.05
N VAL A 334 -9.34 -40.43 5.05
CA VAL A 334 -9.28 -39.34 4.07
C VAL A 334 -8.15 -38.39 4.46
N MET A 335 -7.05 -38.45 3.72
CA MET A 335 -5.81 -37.73 4.06
C MET A 335 -5.59 -36.44 3.26
N GLU A 336 -6.18 -36.34 2.07
CA GLU A 336 -6.09 -35.19 1.18
C GLU A 336 -7.45 -34.90 0.57
N VAL A 337 -7.74 -33.62 0.41
CA VAL A 337 -9.04 -33.13 -0.07
C VAL A 337 -8.76 -32.38 -1.36
N ARG A 338 -9.10 -33.02 -2.48
CA ARG A 338 -8.97 -32.42 -3.82
C ARG A 338 -10.23 -32.66 -4.61
N PHE A 339 -11.06 -31.64 -4.69
CA PHE A 339 -12.17 -31.58 -5.64
C PHE A 339 -12.36 -30.14 -6.12
N PRO A 340 -12.84 -29.96 -7.36
CA PRO A 340 -13.21 -28.64 -7.87
C PRO A 340 -14.37 -28.06 -7.07
N SER A 341 -14.36 -26.75 -6.84
CA SER A 341 -15.44 -26.05 -6.14
C SER A 341 -16.77 -26.20 -6.88
N GLU A 342 -16.70 -26.20 -8.21
CA GLU A 342 -17.85 -26.32 -9.13
C GLU A 342 -18.57 -27.66 -8.98
N LEU A 343 -17.84 -28.72 -8.63
CA LEU A 343 -18.44 -30.05 -8.41
C LEU A 343 -19.37 -30.05 -7.19
N ILE A 344 -19.05 -29.26 -6.16
CA ILE A 344 -19.91 -29.12 -4.97
C ILE A 344 -21.23 -28.43 -5.37
N ASP A 345 -21.15 -27.36 -6.15
CA ASP A 345 -22.33 -26.64 -6.66
C ASP A 345 -23.19 -27.53 -7.56
N GLU A 346 -22.57 -28.26 -8.48
CA GLU A 346 -23.30 -29.20 -9.36
C GLU A 346 -24.08 -30.26 -8.56
N ILE A 347 -23.47 -30.80 -7.50
CA ILE A 347 -24.14 -31.79 -6.64
C ILE A 347 -25.27 -31.13 -5.83
N LEU A 348 -25.06 -29.92 -5.31
CA LEU A 348 -26.09 -29.17 -4.60
C LEU A 348 -27.29 -28.85 -5.51
N ASP A 349 -27.04 -28.43 -6.74
CA ASP A 349 -28.09 -28.15 -7.73
C ASP A 349 -28.87 -29.42 -8.07
N GLU A 350 -28.20 -30.56 -8.24
CA GLU A 350 -28.82 -31.85 -8.51
C GLU A 350 -29.66 -32.35 -7.32
N VAL A 351 -29.14 -32.25 -6.10
CA VAL A 351 -29.91 -32.56 -4.88
C VAL A 351 -31.12 -31.63 -4.76
N GLY A 352 -30.95 -30.34 -5.03
CA GLY A 352 -32.03 -29.35 -5.03
C GLY A 352 -33.11 -29.66 -6.07
N GLN A 353 -32.72 -30.16 -7.25
CA GLN A 353 -33.66 -30.59 -8.29
C GLN A 353 -34.46 -31.82 -7.85
N LEU A 354 -33.80 -32.82 -7.26
CA LEU A 354 -34.45 -34.03 -6.75
C LEU A 354 -35.47 -33.73 -5.64
N VAL A 355 -35.21 -32.72 -4.80
CA VAL A 355 -36.14 -32.24 -3.77
C VAL A 355 -37.34 -31.51 -4.39
N ARG A 356 -37.11 -30.66 -5.41
CA ARG A 356 -38.19 -29.93 -6.11
C ARG A 356 -39.16 -30.85 -6.85
N ASP A 357 -38.68 -31.97 -7.37
CA ASP A 357 -39.48 -32.92 -8.15
C ASP A 357 -40.38 -33.84 -7.27
N ALA A 358 -40.58 -33.46 -5.99
CA ALA A 358 -41.55 -34.02 -5.02
C ALA A 358 -41.32 -35.49 -4.60
N ILE A 359 -40.14 -36.05 -4.89
CA ILE A 359 -39.83 -37.42 -4.48
C ILE A 359 -39.37 -37.45 -2.99
N TRP A 360 -38.87 -36.33 -2.43
CA TRP A 360 -38.13 -36.31 -1.16
C TRP A 360 -38.54 -35.17 -0.21
N GLU A 361 -38.40 -35.41 1.09
CA GLU A 361 -38.47 -34.36 2.11
C GLU A 361 -37.34 -33.32 1.92
N PRO A 362 -37.54 -32.04 2.29
CA PRO A 362 -36.57 -30.99 2.04
C PRO A 362 -35.32 -31.17 2.92
N VAL A 363 -34.31 -31.82 2.35
CA VAL A 363 -33.00 -31.98 2.98
C VAL A 363 -32.05 -30.97 2.34
N ALA A 364 -32.05 -29.73 2.87
CA ALA A 364 -31.10 -28.71 2.41
C ALA A 364 -29.69 -29.04 2.94
N LEU A 365 -28.86 -29.71 2.12
CA LEU A 365 -27.45 -29.96 2.43
C LEU A 365 -26.65 -28.67 2.30
N THR A 366 -25.68 -28.48 3.20
CA THR A 366 -24.70 -27.41 3.08
C THR A 366 -23.56 -27.80 2.13
N ARG A 367 -22.81 -26.81 1.63
CA ARG A 367 -21.57 -27.04 0.85
C ARG A 367 -20.59 -27.92 1.62
N THR A 368 -20.40 -27.66 2.91
CA THR A 368 -19.51 -28.46 3.78
C THR A 368 -19.97 -29.91 3.86
N GLU A 369 -21.26 -30.17 4.10
CA GLU A 369 -21.78 -31.55 4.17
C GLU A 369 -21.54 -32.31 2.87
N VAL A 370 -21.86 -31.71 1.71
CA VAL A 370 -21.62 -32.32 0.39
C VAL A 370 -20.14 -32.61 0.17
N ALA A 371 -19.28 -31.66 0.51
CA ALA A 371 -17.84 -31.79 0.32
C ALA A 371 -17.24 -32.88 1.22
N VAL A 372 -17.68 -32.99 2.49
CA VAL A 372 -17.27 -34.08 3.41
C VAL A 372 -17.78 -35.44 2.92
N MET A 373 -19.03 -35.53 2.49
CA MET A 373 -19.57 -36.75 1.87
C MET A 373 -18.76 -37.15 0.64
N PHE A 374 -18.42 -36.19 -0.23
CA PHE A 374 -17.64 -36.47 -1.43
C PHE A 374 -16.23 -36.95 -1.08
N ALA A 375 -15.59 -36.34 -0.09
CA ALA A 375 -14.26 -36.73 0.38
C ALA A 375 -14.23 -38.17 0.91
N VAL A 376 -15.28 -38.60 1.61
CA VAL A 376 -15.40 -39.96 2.17
C VAL A 376 -15.85 -40.99 1.14
N LEU A 377 -16.85 -40.67 0.33
CA LEU A 377 -17.49 -41.61 -0.60
C LEU A 377 -16.77 -41.68 -1.96
N GLY A 378 -15.91 -40.71 -2.26
CA GLY A 378 -15.03 -40.65 -3.43
C GLY A 378 -15.71 -40.45 -4.78
N THR A 379 -17.05 -40.47 -4.85
CA THR A 379 -17.80 -40.43 -6.12
C THR A 379 -19.08 -39.61 -6.01
N ARG A 380 -19.44 -38.92 -7.11
CA ARG A 380 -20.71 -38.18 -7.24
C ARG A 380 -21.92 -39.07 -6.97
N GLN A 381 -21.93 -40.28 -7.55
CA GLN A 381 -23.00 -41.26 -7.32
C GLN A 381 -23.11 -41.69 -5.86
N GLY A 382 -21.98 -41.85 -5.16
CA GLY A 382 -21.96 -42.13 -3.74
C GLY A 382 -22.63 -41.03 -2.92
N VAL A 383 -22.30 -39.76 -3.20
CA VAL A 383 -22.90 -38.61 -2.52
C VAL A 383 -24.40 -38.53 -2.78
N LEU A 384 -24.84 -38.71 -4.04
CA LEU A 384 -26.26 -38.72 -4.36
C LEU A 384 -26.98 -39.88 -3.66
N ALA A 385 -26.39 -41.08 -3.60
CA ALA A 385 -26.92 -42.22 -2.87
C ALA A 385 -27.08 -41.95 -1.36
N ALA A 386 -26.06 -41.36 -0.73
CA ALA A 386 -26.10 -40.96 0.67
C ALA A 386 -27.16 -39.89 0.92
N ALA A 387 -27.25 -38.89 0.05
CA ALA A 387 -28.33 -37.90 0.09
C ALA A 387 -29.71 -38.58 0.00
N ARG A 388 -29.87 -39.60 -0.88
CA ARG A 388 -31.13 -40.39 -1.00
C ARG A 388 -31.50 -41.11 0.27
N ALA A 389 -30.50 -41.58 1.01
CA ALA A 389 -30.67 -42.24 2.29
C ALA A 389 -30.91 -41.25 3.45
N GLY A 390 -31.00 -39.94 3.18
CA GLY A 390 -31.24 -38.92 4.21
C GLY A 390 -30.04 -38.65 5.11
N VAL A 391 -28.83 -38.98 4.65
CA VAL A 391 -27.59 -38.81 5.43
C VAL A 391 -27.34 -37.33 5.73
N ARG A 392 -27.08 -36.99 7.00
CA ARG A 392 -26.79 -35.63 7.47
C ARG A 392 -25.70 -35.60 8.52
N GLY A 393 -24.92 -34.52 8.47
CA GLY A 393 -23.76 -34.31 9.34
C GLY A 393 -22.75 -35.45 9.31
N SER A 394 -21.75 -35.34 10.17
CA SER A 394 -20.65 -36.29 10.25
C SER A 394 -21.13 -37.64 10.83
N GLU A 395 -21.98 -37.65 11.86
CA GLU A 395 -22.52 -38.88 12.47
C GLU A 395 -23.37 -39.72 11.50
N GLY A 396 -24.22 -39.05 10.70
CA GLY A 396 -25.04 -39.76 9.72
C GLY A 396 -24.19 -40.39 8.63
N LEU A 397 -23.15 -39.68 8.17
CA LEU A 397 -22.24 -40.18 7.14
C LEU A 397 -21.46 -41.41 7.62
N ASP A 398 -20.94 -41.36 8.85
CA ASP A 398 -20.19 -42.47 9.43
C ASP A 398 -21.06 -43.73 9.62
N ARG A 399 -22.31 -43.55 10.07
CA ARG A 399 -23.29 -44.66 10.16
C ARG A 399 -23.57 -45.25 8.78
N TYR A 400 -23.83 -44.41 7.79
CA TYR A 400 -24.13 -44.84 6.42
C TYR A 400 -22.98 -45.65 5.80
N VAL A 401 -21.73 -45.23 5.98
CA VAL A 401 -20.57 -45.97 5.48
C VAL A 401 -20.41 -47.30 6.21
N SER A 402 -20.59 -47.31 7.54
CA SER A 402 -20.47 -48.53 8.35
C SER A 402 -21.52 -49.59 8.00
N GLU A 403 -22.76 -49.17 7.76
CA GLU A 403 -23.85 -50.05 7.32
C GLU A 403 -23.60 -50.58 5.91
N ARG A 404 -23.08 -49.75 5.00
CA ARG A 404 -22.76 -50.14 3.63
C ARG A 404 -21.62 -51.16 3.55
N ASP A 405 -20.59 -51.01 4.38
CA ASP A 405 -19.44 -51.92 4.38
C ASP A 405 -19.72 -53.26 5.08
N SER A 406 -20.83 -53.34 5.84
CA SER A 406 -21.29 -54.56 6.52
C SER A 406 -22.26 -55.42 5.68
N ALA A 407 -22.78 -54.88 4.58
CA ALA A 407 -23.72 -55.51 3.65
C ALA A 407 -22.99 -56.07 2.42
#